data_AF-A0A3D4EEC3-F1
#
_entry.id   AF-A0A3D4EEC3-F1
#
_cell.length_a   1.000
_cell.length_b   1.000
_cell.length_c   1.000
_cell.angle_alpha   90.00
_cell.angle_beta   90.00
_cell.angle_gamma   90.00
#
_symmetry.space_group_name_H-M   'P 1'
#
loop_
_entity.id
_entity.type
_entity.pdbx_description
1 polymer ?
#
loop_
_entity_poly.entity_id
_entity_poly.type
_entity_poly.pdbx_seq_one_letter_code
_entity_poly.pdbx_strand_id
1 'polypeptide(L)' 'VQIAQYIANKLGMKLEIYSIEWNSLLPALESGTIDAIAAGMSPTAERAAEIDFSDTYYESNLVVIISK' A
#
# COMPACT_ATOMS: atom_id res chain seq x y z
N VAL A 1 8.19 -2.32 4.79
CA VAL A 1 9.11 -1.14 4.79
C VAL A 1 10.23 -1.25 3.75
N GLN A 2 10.92 -2.39 3.60
CA GLN A 2 12.07 -2.50 2.68
C GLN A 2 11.75 -2.11 1.22
N ILE A 3 10.57 -2.49 0.70
CA ILE A 3 10.14 -2.11 -0.66
C ILE A 3 9.97 -0.59 -0.81
N ALA A 4 9.32 0.07 0.16
CA ALA A 4 9.15 1.52 0.13
C ALA A 4 10.50 2.27 0.14
N GLN A 5 11.46 1.80 0.95
CA GLN A 5 12.82 2.37 0.96
C GLN A 5 13.55 2.14 -0.36
N TYR A 6 13.40 0.96 -0.97
CA TYR A 6 13.99 0.67 -2.27
C TYR A 6 13.46 1.60 -3.36
N ILE A 7 12.15 1.83 -3.41
CA ILE A 7 11.51 2.74 -4.36
C ILE A 7 12.01 4.18 -4.14
N ALA A 8 11.99 4.67 -2.89
CA ALA A 8 12.47 6.01 -2.57
C ALA A 8 13.94 6.22 -3.02
N ASN A 9 14.82 5.25 -2.76
CA ASN A 9 16.21 5.31 -3.20
C ASN A 9 16.36 5.33 -4.72
N LYS A 10 15.55 4.57 -5.45
CA LYS A 10 15.55 4.54 -6.92
C LYS A 10 15.06 5.87 -7.52
N LEU A 11 14.14 6.54 -6.84
CA LEU A 11 13.59 7.84 -7.25
C LEU A 11 14.43 9.03 -6.74
N GLY A 12 15.46 8.79 -5.92
CA GLY A 12 16.24 9.86 -5.30
C GLY A 12 15.45 10.67 -4.26
N MET A 13 14.41 10.08 -3.67
CA MET A 13 13.50 10.70 -2.70
C MET A 13 13.86 10.30 -1.27
N LYS A 14 13.52 11.17 -0.31
CA LYS A 14 13.61 10.86 1.12
C LYS A 14 12.35 10.12 1.54
N LEU A 15 12.50 8.93 2.14
CA LEU A 15 11.38 8.19 2.70
C LEU A 15 10.96 8.76 4.07
N GLU A 16 9.70 9.12 4.19
CA GLU A 16 9.05 9.43 5.48
C GLU A 16 7.91 8.43 5.71
N ILE A 17 7.85 7.83 6.91
CA ILE A 17 6.92 6.75 7.22
C ILE A 17 5.92 7.23 8.25
N TYR A 18 4.64 7.13 7.92
CA TYR A 18 3.53 7.42 8.81
C TYR A 18 2.76 6.13 9.11
N SER A 19 2.45 5.90 10.39
CA SER A 19 1.52 4.85 10.80
C SER A 19 0.13 5.44 10.84
N ILE A 20 -0.71 5.08 9.88
CA ILE A 20 -2.07 5.59 9.71
C ILE A 20 -3.04 4.41 9.81
N GLU A 21 -4.19 4.64 10.47
CA GLU A 21 -5.27 3.65 10.56
C GLU A 21 -5.81 3.28 9.17
N TRP A 22 -6.20 2.02 8.99
CA TRP A 22 -6.57 1.46 7.68
C TRP A 22 -7.65 2.27 6.95
N ASN A 23 -8.70 2.67 7.67
CA ASN A 23 -9.83 3.42 7.12
C ASN A 23 -9.46 4.86 6.74
N SER A 24 -8.33 5.37 7.23
CA SER A 24 -7.85 6.72 6.96
C SER A 24 -6.83 6.77 5.82
N LEU A 25 -6.41 5.62 5.27
CA LEU A 25 -5.40 5.57 4.22
C LEU A 25 -5.85 6.25 2.93
N LEU A 26 -7.07 5.94 2.47
CA LEU A 26 -7.62 6.53 1.24
C LEU A 26 -7.79 8.06 1.37
N PRO A 27 -8.47 8.57 2.42
CA PRO A 27 -8.56 10.02 2.63
C PRO A 27 -7.20 10.72 2.80
N ALA A 28 -6.22 10.06 3.44
CA ALA A 28 -4.87 10.60 3.60
C ALA A 28 -4.15 10.74 2.24
N LEU A 29 -4.36 9.80 1.32
CA LEU A 29 -3.84 9.87 -0.04
C LEU A 29 -4.56 10.94 -0.87
N GLU A 30 -5.89 10.97 -0.84
CA GLU A 30 -6.69 11.98 -1.58
C GLU A 30 -6.42 13.42 -1.11
N SER A 31 -6.20 13.61 0.19
CA SER A 31 -5.86 14.92 0.76
C SER A 31 -4.41 15.34 0.50
N GLY A 32 -3.56 14.44 -0.02
CA GLY A 32 -2.13 14.69 -0.20
C GLY A 32 -1.34 14.73 1.11
N THR A 33 -1.89 14.19 2.20
CA THR A 33 -1.15 14.02 3.46
C THR A 33 -0.04 12.98 3.31
N ILE A 34 -0.26 11.98 2.47
CA ILE A 34 0.73 10.98 2.05
C ILE A 34 0.74 10.90 0.52
N ASP A 35 1.88 10.57 -0.06
CA ASP A 35 2.02 10.41 -1.52
C ASP A 35 1.76 8.98 -2.00
N ALA A 36 1.87 7.99 -1.11
CA ALA A 36 1.73 6.58 -1.46
C ALA A 36 1.31 5.71 -0.27
N ILE A 37 0.56 4.65 -0.55
CA ILE A 37 0.19 3.62 0.42
C ILE A 37 1.05 2.38 0.18
N ALA A 38 1.86 1.99 1.16
CA ALA A 38 2.66 0.75 1.13
C ALA A 38 2.14 -0.24 2.18
N ALA A 39 0.99 -0.87 1.89
CA ALA A 39 0.31 -1.83 2.76
C ALA A 39 -0.13 -3.07 1.98
N GLY A 40 -0.54 -4.13 2.68
CA GLY A 40 -1.12 -5.34 2.08
C GLY A 40 -2.55 -5.09 1.58
N MET A 41 -2.70 -4.20 0.59
CA MET A 41 -3.98 -3.79 0.02
C MET A 41 -4.21 -4.45 -1.33
N SER A 42 -5.30 -5.19 -1.45
CA SER A 42 -5.75 -5.74 -2.73
C SER A 42 -6.41 -4.67 -3.59
N PRO A 43 -6.15 -4.65 -4.91
CA PRO A 43 -6.77 -3.75 -5.86
C PRO A 43 -8.20 -4.23 -6.19
N THR A 44 -9.18 -3.83 -5.40
CA THR A 44 -10.60 -4.08 -5.71
C THR A 44 -11.11 -3.06 -6.71
N ALA A 45 -12.14 -3.40 -7.49
CA ALA A 45 -12.72 -2.50 -8.50
C ALA A 45 -13.22 -1.17 -7.88
N GLU A 46 -13.76 -1.23 -6.67
CA GLU A 46 -14.20 -0.05 -5.90
C GLU A 46 -13.02 0.88 -5.59
N ARG A 47 -11.92 0.35 -5.04
CA ARG A 47 -10.73 1.16 -4.74
C ARG A 47 -10.03 1.67 -6.00
N ALA A 48 -9.97 0.85 -7.04
CA ALA A 48 -9.36 1.23 -8.32
C ALA A 48 -10.16 2.32 -9.06
N ALA A 49 -11.41 2.58 -8.67
CA ALA A 49 -12.18 3.71 -9.17
C ALA A 49 -11.82 5.04 -8.47
N GLU A 50 -11.23 4.97 -7.27
CA GLU A 50 -10.89 6.13 -6.44
C GLU A 50 -9.40 6.45 -6.47
N ILE A 51 -8.54 5.43 -6.55
CA ILE A 51 -7.07 5.58 -6.49
C ILE A 51 -6.37 4.74 -7.55
N ASP A 52 -5.20 5.21 -7.97
CA ASP A 52 -4.31 4.45 -8.85
C ASP A 52 -3.52 3.40 -8.05
N PHE A 53 -3.47 2.18 -8.59
CA PHE A 53 -2.65 1.09 -8.06
C PHE A 53 -1.39 0.88 -8.90
N SER A 54 -0.31 0.43 -8.25
CA SER A 54 0.85 -0.10 -8.97
C SER A 54 0.53 -1.44 -9.62
N ASP A 55 1.44 -1.92 -10.45
CA ASP A 55 1.47 -3.34 -10.82
C ASP A 55 1.51 -4.22 -9.55
N THR A 56 0.80 -5.34 -9.60
CA THR A 56 0.74 -6.27 -8.47
C THR A 56 2.12 -6.91 -8.28
N TYR A 57 2.74 -6.66 -7.12
CA TYR A 57 4.08 -7.17 -6.78
C TYR A 57 4.06 -8.38 -5.85
N TYR A 58 2.89 -8.76 -5.33
CA TYR A 58 2.70 -9.92 -4.45
C TYR A 58 1.27 -10.44 -4.56
N GLU A 59 1.12 -11.72 -4.87
CA GLU A 59 -0.16 -12.42 -4.90
C GLU A 59 -0.20 -13.44 -3.74
N SER A 60 -1.32 -13.45 -3.01
CA SER A 60 -1.55 -14.40 -1.93
C SER A 60 -2.80 -15.23 -2.20
N ASN A 61 -2.75 -16.49 -1.77
CA ASN A 61 -3.90 -17.38 -1.76
C ASN A 61 -4.46 -17.45 -0.35
N LEU A 62 -5.79 -17.36 -0.22
CA LEU A 62 -6.46 -17.59 1.05
C LEU A 62 -6.28 -19.07 1.43
N VAL A 63 -5.64 -19.31 2.58
CA VAL A 63 -5.42 -20.64 3.12
C VAL A 63 -5.91 -20.72 4.57
N VAL A 64 -6.38 -21.90 4.96
CA VAL A 64 -6.76 -22.19 6.35
C VAL A 64 -5.71 -23.11 6.95
N ILE A 65 -5.14 -22.71 8.09
CA ILE A 65 -4.18 -23.51 8.83
C ILE A 65 -4.94 -24.27 9.93
N ILE A 66 -4.79 -25.59 9.99
CA ILE A 66 -5.34 -26.43 11.06
C ILE A 66 -4.22 -27.03 11.89
N SER A 67 -4.44 -27.19 13.21
CA SER A 67 -3.53 -27.99 14.04
C SER A 67 -3.65 -29.46 13.63
N LYS A 68 -2.51 -30.16 13.56
CA LYS A 68 -2.49 -31.60 13.32
C LYS A 68 -2.97 -32.37 14.55
#